data_AF-A0A6T8HNK2-F1
#
_entry.id   AF-A0A6T8HNK2-F1
#
_cell.length_a   1.000
_cell.length_b   1.000
_cell.length_c   1.000
_cell.angle_alpha   90.00
_cell.angle_beta   90.00
_cell.angle_gamma   90.00
#
_symmetry.space_group_name_H-M   'P 1'
#
loop_
_entity.id
_entity.type
_entity.pdbx_description
1 polymer ?
#
loop_
_entity_poly.entity_id
_entity_poly.type
_entity_poly.pdbx_seq_one_letter_code
_entity_poly.pdbx_strand_id
1 'polypeptide(L)'
;GRSTWHNFCPLFLSTMKGTFIVLFLFAALAMARVEADAEGAPAAGLRSEEDVEKLRSEAIAALEKPLEKMKVKELKALLQDRGVVCNACAEKDQLLKTVRESMHLPIKKDHLKKINMPHQADDDEIQRIMKELKSKQEQENKLKDMLKAQGIATDGISFGGGMNPDEMDKIIENMQKKKDDKAEKDL
;
A
#
# COMPACT_ATOMS: atom_id res chain seq x y z
N GLY A 1 57.25 -4.11 36.83
CA GLY A 1 55.99 -3.48 37.28
C GLY A 1 54.86 -4.41 36.92
N ARG A 2 54.13 -4.97 37.88
CA ARG A 2 52.96 -4.38 38.57
C ARG A 2 51.87 -3.86 37.61
N SER A 3 51.02 -4.80 37.21
CA SER A 3 49.58 -4.83 37.48
C SER A 3 48.81 -3.50 37.44
N THR A 4 47.82 -3.41 36.55
CA THR A 4 46.44 -2.99 36.88
C THR A 4 45.52 -3.31 35.70
N TRP A 5 44.99 -4.53 35.70
CA TRP A 5 43.76 -4.86 34.98
C TRP A 5 42.61 -4.52 35.93
N HIS A 6 41.79 -3.53 35.60
CA HIS A 6 40.56 -3.26 36.34
C HIS A 6 39.42 -2.88 35.40
N ASN A 7 38.30 -3.57 35.62
CA ASN A 7 36.92 -3.20 35.32
C ASN A 7 36.43 -3.38 33.87
N PHE A 8 36.32 -4.65 33.47
CA PHE A 8 35.34 -5.06 32.46
C PHE A 8 33.97 -5.23 33.14
N CYS A 9 33.03 -4.37 32.76
CA CYS A 9 31.69 -4.26 33.34
C CYS A 9 30.75 -5.33 32.77
N PRO A 10 30.15 -6.24 33.58
CA PRO A 10 29.22 -7.25 33.10
C PRO A 10 27.78 -6.80 33.35
N LEU A 11 27.29 -5.80 32.60
CA LEU A 11 25.89 -5.34 32.72
C LEU A 11 25.11 -5.26 31.41
N PHE A 12 25.67 -5.69 30.28
CA PHE A 12 25.00 -5.54 28.98
C PHE A 12 24.27 -6.78 28.45
N LEU A 13 24.23 -7.90 29.19
CA LEU A 13 23.67 -9.16 28.70
C LEU A 13 22.30 -9.57 29.30
N SER A 14 21.58 -8.65 29.96
CA SER A 14 20.29 -8.99 30.60
C SER A 14 19.04 -8.39 29.94
N THR A 15 19.19 -7.46 28.98
CA THR A 15 18.04 -6.74 28.39
C THR A 15 17.58 -7.26 27.03
N MET A 16 18.33 -8.15 26.37
CA MET A 16 17.95 -8.63 25.01
C MET A 16 16.95 -9.80 24.97
N LYS A 17 16.61 -10.41 26.12
CA LYS A 17 15.61 -11.50 26.15
C LYS A 17 14.15 -11.01 26.12
N GLY A 18 13.89 -9.76 26.50
CA GLY A 18 12.54 -9.20 26.54
C GLY A 18 12.00 -8.78 25.17
N THR A 19 12.83 -8.18 24.33
CA THR A 19 12.42 -7.66 23.01
C THR A 19 12.11 -8.76 22.00
N PHE A 20 12.80 -9.91 22.07
CA PHE A 20 12.50 -11.05 21.20
C PHE A 20 11.13 -11.68 21.50
N ILE A 21 10.71 -11.71 22.76
CA ILE A 21 9.40 -12.29 23.14
C ILE A 21 8.25 -11.36 22.69
N VAL A 22 8.42 -10.05 22.78
CA VAL A 22 7.40 -9.09 22.31
C VAL A 22 7.28 -9.10 20.78
N LEU A 23 8.40 -9.23 20.04
CA LEU A 23 8.39 -9.37 18.59
C LEU A 23 7.75 -10.70 18.13
N PHE A 24 7.99 -11.81 18.84
CA PHE A 24 7.34 -13.10 18.52
C PHE A 24 5.84 -13.07 18.84
N LEU A 25 5.40 -12.43 19.92
CA LEU A 25 3.98 -12.26 20.25
C LEU A 25 3.27 -11.36 19.23
N PHE A 26 3.90 -10.28 18.76
CA PHE A 26 3.34 -9.46 17.69
C PHE A 26 3.31 -10.17 16.33
N ALA A 27 4.34 -10.97 16.00
CA ALA A 27 4.34 -11.78 14.78
C ALA A 27 3.27 -12.88 14.81
N ALA A 28 3.08 -13.55 15.95
CA ALA A 28 2.02 -14.54 16.13
C ALA A 28 0.61 -13.90 16.09
N LEU A 29 0.43 -12.71 16.66
CA LEU A 29 -0.83 -11.96 16.60
C LEU A 29 -1.13 -11.43 15.19
N ALA A 30 -0.09 -11.13 14.39
CA ALA A 30 -0.26 -10.74 12.98
C ALA A 30 -0.65 -11.93 12.10
N MET A 31 -0.12 -13.14 12.36
CA MET A 31 -0.54 -14.34 11.61
C MET A 31 -1.96 -14.81 11.99
N ALA A 32 -2.39 -14.60 13.24
CA ALA A 32 -3.76 -14.95 13.67
C ALA A 32 -4.86 -14.02 13.12
N ARG A 33 -4.51 -12.97 12.36
CA ARG A 33 -5.49 -12.01 11.80
C ARG A 33 -5.68 -12.13 10.28
N VAL A 34 -5.07 -13.14 9.65
CA VAL A 34 -5.20 -13.40 8.20
C VAL A 34 -6.21 -14.52 7.89
N GLU A 35 -6.77 -15.20 8.90
CA GLU A 35 -7.73 -16.31 8.72
C GLU A 35 -9.17 -15.96 9.11
N ALA A 36 -9.65 -14.78 8.72
CA ALA A 36 -11.08 -14.50 8.66
C ALA A 36 -11.37 -13.77 7.35
N ASP A 37 -12.35 -14.27 6.60
CA ASP A 37 -12.85 -13.76 5.30
C ASP A 37 -12.11 -14.23 4.03
N ALA A 38 -11.65 -15.49 4.01
CA ALA A 38 -11.45 -16.24 2.77
C ALA A 38 -12.45 -17.40 2.65
N GLU A 39 -13.73 -17.15 2.93
CA GLU A 39 -14.79 -18.05 2.45
C GLU A 39 -14.99 -17.80 0.96
N GLY A 40 -14.73 -18.86 0.18
CA GLY A 40 -14.68 -18.84 -1.27
C GLY A 40 -15.91 -18.19 -1.89
N ALA A 41 -15.66 -17.21 -2.76
CA ALA A 41 -16.66 -16.69 -3.67
C ALA A 41 -17.06 -17.82 -4.66
N PRO A 42 -18.32 -18.30 -4.66
CA PRO A 42 -18.82 -19.10 -5.76
C PRO A 42 -18.87 -18.19 -7.00
N ALA A 43 -18.00 -18.47 -7.96
CA ALA A 43 -18.05 -17.81 -9.25
C ALA A 43 -19.31 -18.24 -10.02
N ALA A 44 -19.98 -17.25 -10.62
CA ALA A 44 -20.98 -17.37 -11.68
C ALA A 44 -22.37 -17.95 -11.32
N GLY A 45 -23.15 -17.16 -10.60
CA GLY A 45 -24.61 -17.14 -10.72
C GLY A 45 -25.10 -15.71 -10.57
N LEU A 46 -26.00 -15.24 -11.45
CA LEU A 46 -26.73 -13.98 -11.25
C LEU A 46 -27.39 -14.05 -9.87
N ARG A 47 -26.81 -13.34 -8.90
CA ARG A 47 -27.38 -13.23 -7.55
C ARG A 47 -28.79 -12.68 -7.69
N SER A 48 -29.76 -13.33 -7.04
CA SER A 48 -31.13 -12.82 -6.97
C SER A 48 -31.09 -11.39 -6.42
N GLU A 49 -32.02 -10.53 -6.84
CA GLU A 49 -32.09 -9.16 -6.31
C GLU A 49 -32.16 -9.15 -4.77
N GLU A 50 -32.72 -10.20 -4.18
CA GLU A 50 -32.77 -10.44 -2.72
C GLU A 50 -31.37 -10.55 -2.08
N ASP A 51 -30.42 -11.25 -2.73
CA ASP A 51 -29.04 -11.38 -2.22
C ASP A 51 -28.29 -10.05 -2.30
N VAL A 52 -28.57 -9.24 -3.32
CA VAL A 52 -27.94 -7.92 -3.49
C VAL A 52 -28.42 -6.97 -2.38
N GLU A 53 -29.70 -6.98 -2.06
CA GLU A 53 -30.26 -6.14 -0.98
C GLU A 53 -29.75 -6.58 0.39
N LYS A 54 -29.60 -7.90 0.61
CA LYS A 54 -29.00 -8.43 1.83
C LYS A 54 -27.54 -7.99 1.99
N LEU A 55 -26.73 -8.11 0.96
CA LEU A 55 -25.33 -7.63 0.98
C LEU A 55 -25.25 -6.11 1.21
N ARG A 56 -26.18 -5.33 0.63
CA ARG A 56 -26.24 -3.89 0.83
C ARG A 56 -26.57 -3.52 2.28
N SER A 57 -27.59 -4.16 2.86
CA SER A 57 -28.00 -3.91 4.24
C SER A 57 -26.92 -4.34 5.25
N GLU A 58 -26.25 -5.48 5.02
CA GLU A 58 -25.12 -5.94 5.83
C GLU A 58 -23.93 -4.99 5.76
N ALA A 59 -23.59 -4.49 4.56
CA ALA A 59 -22.53 -3.50 4.38
C ALA A 59 -22.85 -2.18 5.08
N ILE A 60 -24.11 -1.71 5.03
CA ILE A 60 -24.54 -0.51 5.76
C ILE A 60 -24.42 -0.73 7.28
N ALA A 61 -24.91 -1.85 7.79
CA ALA A 61 -24.84 -2.18 9.22
C ALA A 61 -23.40 -2.28 9.74
N ALA A 62 -22.48 -2.82 8.93
CA ALA A 62 -21.06 -2.87 9.26
C ALA A 62 -20.43 -1.47 9.37
N LEU A 63 -20.94 -0.50 8.61
CA LEU A 63 -20.48 0.90 8.63
C LEU A 63 -21.10 1.74 9.76
N GLU A 64 -22.22 1.34 10.36
CA GLU A 64 -22.84 2.11 11.45
C GLU A 64 -21.99 2.13 12.72
N LYS A 65 -21.43 0.98 13.11
CA LYS A 65 -20.57 0.85 14.31
C LYS A 65 -19.33 1.77 14.29
N PRO A 66 -18.57 1.89 13.17
CA PRO A 66 -17.45 2.82 13.11
C PRO A 66 -17.90 4.29 13.06
N LEU A 67 -19.03 4.62 12.42
CA LEU A 67 -19.53 6.00 12.35
C LEU A 67 -19.85 6.57 13.73
N GLU A 68 -20.43 5.77 14.63
CA GLU A 68 -20.73 6.21 16.00
C GLU A 68 -19.46 6.52 16.82
N LYS A 69 -18.35 5.83 16.53
CA LYS A 69 -17.06 6.04 17.22
C LYS A 69 -16.30 7.25 16.70
N MET A 70 -16.62 7.75 15.51
CA MET A 70 -15.94 8.91 14.91
C MET A 70 -16.21 10.20 15.68
N LYS A 71 -15.25 11.11 15.62
CA LYS A 71 -15.36 12.46 16.20
C LYS A 71 -16.22 13.34 15.29
N VAL A 72 -16.85 14.37 15.87
CA VAL A 72 -17.67 15.35 15.13
C VAL A 72 -16.91 16.00 13.96
N LYS A 73 -15.60 16.22 14.12
CA LYS A 73 -14.74 16.77 13.05
C LYS A 73 -14.63 15.83 11.84
N GLU A 74 -14.51 14.53 12.07
CA GLU A 74 -14.41 13.50 11.02
C GLU A 74 -15.74 13.34 10.29
N LEU A 75 -16.86 13.35 11.03
CA LEU A 75 -18.20 13.32 10.43
C LEU A 75 -18.45 14.54 9.52
N LYS A 76 -18.01 15.74 9.93
CA LYS A 76 -18.08 16.94 9.09
C LYS A 76 -17.18 16.85 7.86
N ALA A 77 -15.99 16.26 7.98
CA ALA A 77 -15.10 16.03 6.84
C ALA A 77 -15.74 15.09 5.80
N LEU A 78 -16.38 13.99 6.24
CA LEU A 78 -17.10 13.08 5.34
C LEU A 78 -18.23 13.78 4.57
N LEU A 79 -19.00 14.64 5.24
CA LEU A 79 -20.04 15.44 4.57
C LEU A 79 -19.42 16.41 3.58
N GLN A 80 -18.31 17.06 3.95
CA GLN A 80 -17.61 18.03 3.10
C GLN A 80 -17.00 17.37 1.85
N ASP A 81 -16.43 16.17 1.97
CA ASP A 81 -15.86 15.43 0.83
C ASP A 81 -16.94 15.07 -0.21
N ARG A 82 -18.16 14.85 0.25
CA ARG A 82 -19.36 14.67 -0.60
C ARG A 82 -20.02 16.00 -0.98
N GLY A 83 -19.54 17.09 -0.41
CA GLY A 83 -20.02 18.44 -0.65
C GLY A 83 -21.38 18.77 -0.07
N VAL A 84 -21.79 18.06 0.97
CA VAL A 84 -22.93 18.37 1.81
C VAL A 84 -22.44 19.21 2.98
N VAL A 85 -23.07 20.35 3.23
CA VAL A 85 -22.74 21.19 4.40
C VAL A 85 -23.93 21.19 5.33
N CYS A 86 -23.77 20.62 6.53
CA CYS A 86 -24.84 20.70 7.52
C CYS A 86 -24.67 21.98 8.38
N ASN A 87 -25.49 22.99 8.10
CA ASN A 87 -25.52 24.23 8.89
C ASN A 87 -26.40 24.11 10.14
N ALA A 88 -27.36 23.19 10.15
CA ALA A 88 -28.36 23.05 11.22
C ALA A 88 -28.07 21.92 12.22
N CYS A 89 -26.99 21.15 12.04
CA CYS A 89 -26.67 20.04 12.92
C CYS A 89 -25.95 20.53 14.19
N ALA A 90 -26.70 20.74 15.28
CA ALA A 90 -26.13 21.09 16.58
C ALA A 90 -25.62 19.84 17.33
N GLU A 91 -26.32 18.73 17.17
CA GLU A 91 -26.06 17.48 17.89
C GLU A 91 -25.34 16.44 17.01
N LYS A 92 -24.58 15.54 17.64
CA LYS A 92 -23.85 14.48 16.95
C LYS A 92 -24.79 13.51 16.23
N ASP A 93 -25.97 13.25 16.80
CA ASP A 93 -26.94 12.31 16.22
C ASP A 93 -27.55 12.84 14.92
N GLN A 94 -27.75 14.17 14.82
CA GLN A 94 -28.19 14.82 13.59
C GLN A 94 -27.13 14.71 12.49
N LEU A 95 -25.86 14.93 12.84
CA LEU A 95 -24.72 14.71 11.93
C LEU A 95 -24.67 13.27 11.42
N LEU A 96 -24.86 12.28 12.30
CA LEU A 96 -24.85 10.88 11.92
C LEU A 96 -25.96 10.54 10.93
N LYS A 97 -27.18 11.05 11.13
CA LYS A 97 -28.30 10.88 10.19
C LYS A 97 -27.96 11.45 8.82
N THR A 98 -27.48 12.69 8.76
CA THR A 98 -27.07 13.31 7.48
C THR A 98 -25.90 12.57 6.83
N VAL A 99 -24.95 12.04 7.61
CA VAL A 99 -23.86 11.23 7.06
C VAL A 99 -24.42 9.95 6.42
N ARG A 100 -25.32 9.23 7.10
CA ARG A 100 -25.99 8.02 6.56
C ARG A 100 -26.74 8.33 5.28
N GLU A 101 -27.53 9.40 5.27
CA GLU A 101 -28.22 9.88 4.08
C GLU A 101 -27.24 10.23 2.96
N SER A 102 -26.09 10.83 3.26
CA SER A 102 -25.12 11.21 2.24
C SER A 102 -24.23 10.06 1.73
N MET A 103 -24.23 8.87 2.35
CA MET A 103 -23.28 7.78 2.03
C MET A 103 -23.27 7.34 0.57
N HIS A 104 -24.41 7.48 -0.11
CA HIS A 104 -24.58 7.08 -1.50
C HIS A 104 -24.15 8.15 -2.52
N LEU A 105 -23.84 9.37 -2.07
CA LEU A 105 -23.44 10.46 -2.96
C LEU A 105 -21.99 10.29 -3.43
N PRO A 106 -21.69 10.63 -4.70
CA PRO A 106 -20.32 10.59 -5.21
C PRO A 106 -19.43 11.63 -4.50
N ILE A 107 -18.17 11.27 -4.28
CA ILE A 107 -17.15 12.16 -3.69
C ILE A 107 -16.78 13.25 -4.71
N LYS A 108 -16.72 14.51 -4.27
CA LYS A 108 -16.32 15.64 -5.13
C LYS A 108 -14.83 15.55 -5.47
N LYS A 109 -14.51 15.75 -6.76
CA LYS A 109 -13.13 15.67 -7.30
C LYS A 109 -12.17 16.69 -6.68
N ASP A 110 -12.69 17.79 -6.15
CA ASP A 110 -11.88 18.84 -5.54
C ASP A 110 -11.22 18.38 -4.24
N HIS A 111 -11.88 17.47 -3.51
CA HIS A 111 -11.37 16.91 -2.26
C HIS A 111 -10.39 15.75 -2.48
N LEU A 112 -10.54 15.02 -3.59
CA LEU A 112 -9.61 13.95 -3.99
C LEU A 112 -8.18 14.47 -4.21
N LYS A 113 -8.01 15.75 -4.56
CA LYS A 113 -6.67 16.37 -4.70
C LYS A 113 -5.96 16.62 -3.37
N LYS A 114 -6.72 16.67 -2.27
CA LYS A 114 -6.19 17.03 -0.94
C LYS A 114 -5.75 15.82 -0.13
N ILE A 115 -6.21 14.63 -0.50
CA ILE A 115 -5.64 13.38 -0.03
C ILE A 115 -4.30 13.27 -0.76
N ASN A 116 -3.30 13.96 -0.22
CA ASN A 116 -1.89 13.76 -0.54
C ASN A 116 -1.63 12.28 -0.21
N MET A 117 -1.78 11.39 -1.20
CA MET A 117 -1.09 10.13 -1.13
C MET A 117 0.38 10.48 -0.88
N PRO A 118 1.04 9.90 0.12
CA PRO A 118 2.47 10.03 0.29
C PRO A 118 3.13 9.34 -0.90
N HIS A 119 3.15 10.01 -2.05
CA HIS A 119 3.93 9.65 -3.21
C HIS A 119 5.16 10.56 -3.26
N GLN A 120 5.81 10.66 -2.12
CA GLN A 120 7.23 10.93 -2.03
C GLN A 120 7.81 9.64 -1.46
N ALA A 121 7.78 8.57 -2.27
CA ALA A 121 8.89 7.64 -2.15
C ALA A 121 10.09 8.49 -2.55
N ASP A 122 10.98 8.74 -1.59
CA ASP A 122 12.14 9.59 -1.80
C ASP A 122 12.81 9.17 -3.12
N ASP A 123 13.12 10.13 -3.97
CA ASP A 123 13.70 9.86 -5.30
C ASP A 123 14.93 8.92 -5.19
N ASP A 124 15.60 8.93 -4.04
CA ASP A 124 16.73 8.06 -3.68
C ASP A 124 16.38 6.57 -3.52
N GLU A 125 15.19 6.24 -3.02
CA GLU A 125 14.73 4.85 -2.92
C GLU A 125 14.37 4.30 -4.30
N ILE A 126 13.65 5.09 -5.10
CA ILE A 126 13.32 4.73 -6.49
C ILE A 126 14.60 4.55 -7.31
N GLN A 127 15.61 5.43 -7.14
CA GLN A 127 16.89 5.30 -7.82
C GLN A 127 17.66 4.04 -7.40
N ARG A 128 17.61 3.65 -6.13
CA ARG A 128 18.22 2.40 -5.65
C ARG A 128 17.56 1.18 -6.29
N ILE A 129 16.23 1.13 -6.32
CA ILE A 129 15.48 0.03 -6.93
C ILE A 129 15.76 -0.03 -8.44
N MET A 130 15.79 1.10 -9.14
CA MET A 130 16.13 1.14 -10.57
C MET A 130 17.55 0.65 -10.86
N LYS A 131 18.52 1.00 -10.00
CA LYS A 131 19.90 0.54 -10.13
C LYS A 131 20.01 -0.98 -9.92
N GLU A 132 19.27 -1.53 -8.97
CA GLU A 132 19.24 -2.97 -8.71
C GLU A 132 18.62 -3.75 -9.88
N LEU A 133 17.52 -3.24 -10.46
CA LEU A 133 16.89 -3.88 -11.62
C LEU A 133 17.82 -3.88 -12.85
N LYS A 134 18.53 -2.76 -13.10
CA LYS A 134 19.52 -2.69 -14.17
C LYS A 134 20.66 -3.70 -13.98
N SER A 135 21.18 -3.84 -12.77
CA SER A 135 22.29 -4.78 -12.52
C SER A 135 21.87 -6.23 -12.70
N LYS A 136 20.64 -6.61 -12.30
CA LYS A 136 20.08 -7.94 -12.53
C LYS A 136 19.92 -8.22 -14.03
N GLN A 137 19.42 -7.25 -14.79
CA GLN A 137 19.26 -7.39 -16.24
C GLN A 137 20.59 -7.58 -16.97
N GLU A 138 21.65 -6.85 -16.57
CA GLU A 138 23.00 -7.06 -17.10
C GLU A 138 23.55 -8.46 -16.78
N GLN A 139 23.26 -9.00 -15.60
CA GLN A 139 23.66 -10.36 -15.23
C GLN A 139 22.95 -11.41 -16.08
N GLU A 140 21.65 -11.24 -16.33
CA GLU A 140 20.89 -12.13 -17.20
C GLU A 140 21.37 -12.08 -18.64
N ASN A 141 21.68 -10.89 -19.17
CA ASN A 141 22.24 -10.73 -20.51
C ASN A 141 23.60 -11.43 -20.64
N LYS A 142 24.49 -11.27 -19.64
CA LYS A 142 25.77 -11.98 -19.62
C LYS A 142 25.59 -13.50 -19.56
N LEU A 143 24.63 -13.98 -18.78
CA LEU A 143 24.33 -15.41 -18.71
C LEU A 143 23.81 -15.93 -20.05
N LYS A 144 22.93 -15.18 -20.71
CA LYS A 144 22.39 -15.50 -22.03
C LYS A 144 23.49 -15.59 -23.08
N ASP A 145 24.47 -14.66 -23.05
CA ASP A 145 25.62 -14.68 -23.95
C ASP A 145 26.52 -15.91 -23.73
N MET A 146 26.76 -16.30 -22.47
CA MET A 146 27.51 -17.52 -22.17
C MET A 146 26.80 -18.78 -22.66
N LEU A 147 25.47 -18.87 -22.47
CA LEU A 147 24.67 -20.00 -22.95
C LEU A 147 24.65 -20.07 -24.47
N LYS A 148 24.56 -18.92 -25.13
CA LYS A 148 24.65 -18.80 -26.59
C LYS A 148 26.02 -19.24 -27.11
N ALA A 149 27.10 -18.88 -26.42
CA ALA A 149 28.46 -19.32 -26.76
C ALA A 149 28.66 -20.84 -26.60
N GLN A 150 27.92 -21.48 -25.68
CA GLN A 150 27.88 -22.95 -25.54
C GLN A 150 27.01 -23.65 -26.59
N GLY A 151 26.38 -22.90 -27.51
CA GLY A 151 25.53 -23.45 -28.57
C GLY A 151 24.13 -23.83 -28.11
N ILE A 152 23.69 -23.38 -26.93
CA ILE A 152 22.33 -23.60 -26.45
C ILE A 152 21.44 -22.51 -27.06
N ALA A 153 20.44 -22.91 -27.84
CA ALA A 153 19.45 -22.00 -28.38
C ALA A 153 18.61 -21.43 -27.22
N THR A 154 18.83 -20.16 -26.89
CA THR A 154 18.07 -19.44 -25.85
C THR A 154 16.82 -18.76 -26.40
N ASP A 155 16.54 -18.92 -27.70
CA ASP A 155 15.34 -18.46 -28.39
C ASP A 155 14.13 -19.31 -27.94
N GLY A 156 13.53 -18.94 -26.80
CA GLY A 156 12.33 -19.59 -26.25
C GLY A 156 12.37 -19.82 -24.74
N ILE A 157 13.54 -19.71 -24.10
CA ILE A 157 13.67 -19.80 -22.64
C ILE A 157 13.48 -18.40 -22.07
N SER A 158 12.22 -18.05 -21.80
CA SER A 158 11.88 -16.81 -21.11
C SER A 158 12.20 -16.99 -19.62
N PHE A 159 13.40 -16.57 -19.20
CA PHE A 159 13.79 -16.54 -17.80
C PHE A 159 12.94 -15.47 -17.09
N GLY A 160 11.79 -15.90 -16.56
CA GLY A 160 10.97 -15.08 -15.67
C GLY A 160 10.39 -13.79 -16.27
N GLY A 161 9.61 -13.90 -17.36
CA GLY A 161 8.63 -12.86 -17.73
C GLY A 161 9.18 -11.46 -18.04
N GLY A 162 10.44 -11.35 -18.44
CA GLY A 162 11.09 -10.08 -18.78
C GLY A 162 10.55 -9.47 -20.08
N MET A 163 10.17 -8.19 -20.02
CA MET A 163 9.92 -7.36 -21.20
C MET A 163 11.15 -7.36 -22.12
N ASN A 164 10.92 -7.20 -23.43
CA ASN A 164 12.03 -7.08 -24.38
C ASN A 164 12.92 -5.87 -24.01
N PRO A 165 14.24 -5.96 -24.23
CA PRO A 165 15.15 -4.85 -23.96
C PRO A 165 14.72 -3.56 -24.68
N ASP A 166 14.18 -3.68 -25.90
CA ASP A 166 13.67 -2.56 -26.68
C ASP A 166 12.40 -1.90 -26.09
N GLU A 167 11.60 -2.65 -25.33
CA GLU A 167 10.44 -2.10 -24.61
C GLU A 167 10.88 -1.39 -23.32
N MET A 168 11.90 -1.90 -22.65
CA MET A 168 12.50 -1.28 -21.46
C MET A 168 13.06 0.11 -21.78
N ASP A 169 13.80 0.26 -22.89
CA ASP A 169 14.38 1.55 -23.27
C ASP A 169 13.29 2.61 -23.55
N LYS A 170 12.20 2.21 -24.21
CA LYS A 170 11.04 3.08 -24.44
C LYS A 170 10.35 3.50 -23.13
N ILE A 171 10.30 2.62 -22.14
CA ILE A 171 9.72 2.94 -20.83
C ILE A 171 10.61 3.94 -20.08
N ILE A 172 11.94 3.77 -20.15
CA ILE A 172 12.91 4.70 -19.54
C ILE A 172 12.80 6.08 -20.20
N GLU A 173 12.76 6.14 -21.53
CA GLU A 173 12.63 7.39 -22.28
C GLU A 173 11.33 8.13 -21.92
N ASN A 174 10.20 7.40 -21.84
CA ASN A 174 8.92 7.98 -21.44
C ASN A 174 8.91 8.50 -19.99
N MET A 175 9.67 7.87 -19.08
CA MET A 175 9.82 8.36 -17.71
C MET A 175 10.69 9.62 -17.63
N GLN A 176 11.77 9.69 -18.39
CA GLN A 176 12.62 10.89 -18.47
C GLN A 176 11.85 12.08 -19.03
N LYS A 177 11.15 11.88 -20.14
CA LYS A 177 10.32 12.92 -20.75
C LYS A 177 9.26 13.49 -19.80
N LYS A 178 8.60 12.63 -19.00
CA LYS A 178 7.63 13.07 -17.98
C LYS A 178 8.25 13.90 -16.85
N LYS A 179 9.53 13.67 -16.52
CA LYS A 179 10.24 14.48 -15.51
C LYS A 179 10.54 15.87 -16.06
N ASP A 180 10.96 15.96 -17.31
CA ASP A 180 11.24 17.23 -17.98
C ASP A 180 9.96 18.07 -18.15
N ASP A 181 8.86 17.45 -18.62
CA ASP A 181 7.54 18.10 -18.76
C ASP A 181 6.97 18.60 -17.42
N LYS A 182 7.35 17.94 -16.30
CA LYS A 182 6.93 18.35 -14.96
C LYS A 182 7.76 19.53 -14.46
N ALA A 183 9.08 19.51 -14.69
CA ALA A 183 9.97 20.61 -14.32
C ALA A 183 9.62 21.92 -15.06
N GLU A 184 9.15 21.84 -16.31
CA GLU A 184 8.72 23.01 -17.08
C GLU A 184 7.43 23.65 -16.53
N LYS A 185 6.53 22.87 -15.92
CA LYS A 185 5.27 23.38 -15.35
C LYS A 185 5.42 24.00 -13.96
N ASP A 186 6.55 23.74 -13.30
CA ASP A 186 6.85 24.27 -11.97
C ASP A 186 7.66 25.58 -12.02
N LEU A 187 7.98 26.09 -13.23
CA LEU A 187 8.58 27.40 -13.53
C LEU A 187 7.52 28.46 -13.88
#